data_AF-A3DLN3-F1
#
_entry.id   AF-A3DLN3-F1
#
_cell.length_a   1.000
_cell.length_b   1.000
_cell.length_c   1.000
_cell.angle_alpha   90.00
_cell.angle_beta   90.00
_cell.angle_gamma   90.00
#
_symmetry.space_group_name_H-M   'P 1'
#
loop_
_entity.id
_entity.type
_entity.pdbx_description
1 polymer ?
#
loop_
_entity_poly.entity_id
_entity_poly.type
_entity_poly.pdbx_seq_one_letter_code
_entity_poly.pdbx_strand_id
1 'polypeptide(L)'
;MNKWIYQQLFSCPAIIVLGYFHTVHHEGVVLFPILNYRVNILLGRNEKRIINNIPKQLLPSRIERICMNIAEGNIYSSDFLTNAIIKTMFYGGFNVFINRNSEAVPVVLDLINTSTYKFFLETNNVVIAGFPSTRLESWVIFATALRTGDIELFKEACIDLRGEITAEKCSINTPYGRLLVIPKDYFKKIERARKNYIEIVPDNNPIRHVVKINR
;
A
#
# COMPACT_ATOMS: atom_id res chain seq x y z
N MET A 1 -19.13 -29.11 22.25
CA MET A 1 -19.33 -27.73 21.77
C MET A 1 -19.10 -27.70 20.26
N ASN A 2 -20.10 -27.33 19.47
CA ASN A 2 -19.91 -27.15 18.03
C ASN A 2 -18.95 -25.98 17.79
N LYS A 3 -17.82 -26.26 17.15
CA LYS A 3 -16.82 -25.25 16.80
C LYS A 3 -17.42 -24.37 15.71
N TRP A 4 -17.43 -23.06 15.90
CA TRP A 4 -17.83 -22.12 14.85
C TRP A 4 -16.86 -22.25 13.64
N ILE A 5 -17.40 -22.27 12.42
CA ILE A 5 -16.62 -22.39 11.19
C ILE A 5 -17.11 -21.34 10.19
N TYR A 6 -16.18 -20.58 9.63
CA TYR A 6 -16.47 -19.67 8.53
C TYR A 6 -16.63 -20.45 7.21
N GLN A 7 -17.51 -19.97 6.34
CA GLN A 7 -17.70 -20.47 4.98
C GLN A 7 -16.87 -19.67 3.97
N GLN A 8 -16.74 -18.36 4.22
CA GLN A 8 -15.94 -17.47 3.38
C GLN A 8 -15.00 -16.62 4.24
N LEU A 9 -13.80 -16.40 3.72
CA LEU A 9 -12.82 -15.47 4.26
C LEU A 9 -12.46 -14.46 3.17
N PHE A 10 -12.70 -13.18 3.44
CA PHE A 10 -12.14 -12.08 2.67
C PHE A 10 -10.96 -11.51 3.44
N SER A 11 -9.79 -11.48 2.81
CA SER A 11 -8.57 -10.94 3.41
C SER A 11 -8.07 -9.74 2.60
N CYS A 12 -8.42 -8.53 3.05
CA CYS A 12 -8.05 -7.29 2.38
C CYS A 12 -6.75 -6.73 2.97
N PRO A 13 -5.76 -6.36 2.13
CA PRO A 13 -4.55 -5.71 2.61
C PRO A 13 -4.82 -4.28 3.07
N ALA A 14 -4.03 -3.80 4.03
CA ALA A 14 -3.89 -2.36 4.25
C ALA A 14 -3.31 -1.72 2.99
N ILE A 15 -3.74 -0.50 2.66
CA ILE A 15 -3.22 0.25 1.52
C ILE A 15 -2.45 1.46 2.04
N ILE A 16 -1.23 1.67 1.54
CA ILE A 16 -0.50 2.92 1.76
C ILE A 16 -0.68 3.84 0.55
N VAL A 17 -0.94 5.12 0.83
CA VAL A 17 -0.82 6.21 -0.14
C VAL A 17 0.59 6.73 -0.04
N LEU A 18 1.32 6.65 -1.14
CA LEU A 18 2.69 7.13 -1.22
C LEU A 18 2.76 8.61 -1.50
N GLY A 19 1.88 9.10 -2.38
CA GLY A 19 1.83 10.50 -2.73
C GLY A 19 0.75 10.81 -3.75
N TYR A 20 0.70 12.08 -4.10
CA TYR A 20 -0.19 12.65 -5.09
C TYR A 20 0.63 13.41 -6.12
N PHE A 21 0.14 13.45 -7.35
CA PHE A 21 0.74 14.19 -8.45
C PHE A 21 -0.34 14.96 -9.20
N HIS A 22 0.07 16.05 -9.84
CA HIS A 22 -0.76 16.79 -10.77
C HIS A 22 -0.08 16.84 -12.13
N THR A 23 -0.85 16.56 -13.17
CA THR A 23 -0.50 16.84 -14.57
C THR A 23 -1.37 18.01 -15.06
N VAL A 24 -1.14 18.49 -16.27
CA VAL A 24 -1.89 19.64 -16.84
C VAL A 24 -3.41 19.42 -16.80
N HIS A 25 -3.88 18.18 -16.89
CA HIS A 25 -5.31 17.87 -17.03
C HIS A 25 -5.86 16.90 -15.97
N HIS A 26 -5.00 16.31 -15.14
CA HIS A 26 -5.41 15.25 -14.22
C HIS A 26 -4.66 15.32 -12.90
N GLU A 27 -5.36 15.10 -11.80
CA GLU A 27 -4.77 14.69 -10.54
C GLU A 27 -4.61 13.17 -10.50
N GLY A 28 -3.68 12.70 -9.67
CA GLY A 28 -3.48 11.27 -9.49
C GLY A 28 -2.91 10.89 -8.13
N VAL A 29 -2.97 9.59 -7.85
CA VAL A 29 -2.56 9.00 -6.59
C VAL A 29 -1.68 7.77 -6.82
N VAL A 30 -0.73 7.58 -5.92
CA VAL A 30 0.21 6.46 -5.94
C VAL A 30 0.00 5.60 -4.70
N LEU A 31 -0.17 4.29 -4.90
CA LEU A 31 -0.63 3.35 -3.89
C LEU A 31 0.16 2.04 -3.96
N PHE A 32 0.35 1.37 -2.82
CA PHE A 32 0.57 -0.09 -2.85
C PHE A 32 -0.11 -0.79 -1.66
N PRO A 33 -0.51 -2.07 -1.82
CA PRO A 33 -1.05 -2.88 -0.73
C PRO A 33 0.05 -3.49 0.13
N ILE A 34 -0.26 -3.73 1.41
CA ILE A 34 0.67 -4.26 2.41
C ILE A 34 0.26 -5.68 2.81
N LEU A 35 1.17 -6.63 2.64
CA LEU A 35 0.93 -8.06 2.84
C LEU A 35 0.73 -8.42 4.31
N ASN A 36 1.57 -7.87 5.20
CA ASN A 36 1.64 -8.25 6.61
C ASN A 36 0.57 -7.57 7.50
N TYR A 37 -0.21 -6.64 6.95
CA TYR A 37 -1.28 -5.93 7.67
C TYR A 37 -2.59 -6.04 6.88
N ARG A 38 -3.59 -6.70 7.46
CA ARG A 38 -4.83 -7.07 6.77
C ARG A 38 -6.05 -6.96 7.67
N VAL A 39 -7.18 -6.69 7.03
CA VAL A 39 -8.51 -6.94 7.58
C VAL A 39 -9.00 -8.27 7.05
N ASN A 40 -9.42 -9.15 7.95
CA ASN A 40 -10.02 -10.43 7.63
C ASN A 40 -11.48 -10.42 8.05
N ILE A 41 -12.37 -10.62 7.07
CA ILE A 41 -13.81 -10.78 7.29
C ILE A 41 -14.11 -12.26 7.13
N LEU A 42 -14.55 -12.87 8.23
CA LEU A 42 -14.92 -14.27 8.28
C LEU A 42 -16.44 -14.35 8.34
N LEU A 43 -17.05 -14.86 7.27
CA LEU A 43 -18.49 -15.02 7.13
C LEU A 43 -18.86 -16.47 7.45
N GLY A 44 -19.60 -16.68 8.53
CA GLY A 44 -20.31 -17.93 8.83
C GLY A 44 -21.75 -17.88 8.31
N ARG A 45 -22.57 -18.90 8.66
CA ARG A 45 -23.97 -18.98 8.20
C ARG A 45 -24.82 -17.78 8.64
N ASN A 46 -24.73 -17.42 9.92
CA ASN A 46 -25.53 -16.35 10.55
C ASN A 46 -24.69 -15.37 11.37
N GLU A 47 -23.36 -15.50 11.33
CA GLU A 47 -22.44 -14.72 12.16
C GLU A 47 -21.28 -14.26 11.31
N LYS A 48 -20.82 -13.04 11.57
CA LYS A 48 -19.66 -12.42 10.94
C LYS A 48 -18.64 -12.04 12.00
N ARG A 49 -17.37 -12.32 11.74
CA ARG A 49 -16.24 -11.90 12.59
C ARG A 49 -15.26 -11.08 11.78
N ILE A 50 -14.75 -10.00 12.37
CA ILE A 50 -13.71 -9.14 11.78
C ILE A 50 -12.45 -9.30 12.63
N ILE A 51 -11.34 -9.63 11.99
CA ILE A 51 -10.02 -9.70 12.63
C ILE A 51 -9.09 -8.76 11.89
N ASN A 52 -8.47 -7.84 12.63
CA ASN A 52 -7.62 -6.81 12.08
C ASN A 52 -6.29 -6.73 12.84
N ASN A 53 -5.18 -6.66 12.13
CA ASN A 53 -3.84 -6.45 12.69
C ASN A 53 -3.15 -5.17 12.19
N ILE A 54 -3.87 -4.28 11.51
CA ILE A 54 -3.38 -3.03 10.96
C ILE A 54 -3.10 -2.03 12.10
N PRO A 55 -1.87 -1.47 12.19
CA PRO A 55 -1.54 -0.41 13.15
C PRO A 55 -2.45 0.81 13.00
N LYS A 56 -2.76 1.49 14.12
CA LYS A 56 -3.66 2.66 14.12
C LYS A 56 -3.21 3.77 13.16
N GLN A 57 -1.90 3.92 12.97
CA GLN A 57 -1.28 4.90 12.09
C GLN A 57 -1.64 4.69 10.61
N LEU A 58 -2.01 3.48 10.21
CA LEU A 58 -2.44 3.11 8.86
C LEU A 58 -3.97 3.17 8.67
N LEU A 59 -4.68 3.87 9.57
CA LEU A 59 -6.13 4.11 9.50
C LEU A 59 -6.98 2.84 9.27
N PRO A 60 -6.91 1.86 10.19
CA PRO A 60 -7.59 0.56 10.05
C PRO A 60 -9.08 0.66 9.73
N SER A 61 -9.81 1.62 10.32
CA SER A 61 -11.26 1.78 10.16
C SER A 61 -11.68 2.04 8.71
N ARG A 62 -10.85 2.75 7.93
CA ARG A 62 -11.12 2.99 6.50
C ARG A 62 -11.03 1.69 5.72
N ILE A 63 -9.97 0.91 5.97
CA ILE A 63 -9.73 -0.38 5.30
C ILE A 63 -10.80 -1.40 5.69
N GLU A 64 -11.22 -1.43 6.96
CA GLU A 64 -12.31 -2.28 7.43
C GLU A 64 -13.61 -1.98 6.69
N ARG A 65 -14.00 -0.71 6.60
CA ARG A 65 -15.22 -0.30 5.88
C ARG A 65 -15.18 -0.69 4.40
N ILE A 66 -14.04 -0.46 3.73
CA ILE A 66 -13.89 -0.81 2.31
C ILE A 66 -13.92 -2.32 2.11
N CYS A 67 -13.20 -3.08 2.95
CA CYS A 67 -13.21 -4.54 2.90
C CYS A 67 -14.63 -5.09 3.13
N MET A 68 -15.39 -4.46 4.03
CA MET A 68 -16.77 -4.84 4.27
C MET A 68 -17.68 -4.63 3.07
N ASN A 69 -17.58 -3.46 2.44
CA ASN A 69 -18.32 -3.18 1.21
C ASN A 69 -18.01 -4.23 0.14
N ILE A 70 -16.73 -4.60 -0.03
CA ILE A 70 -16.32 -5.64 -0.98
C ILE A 70 -16.93 -7.00 -0.64
N ALA A 71 -16.93 -7.40 0.64
CA ALA A 71 -17.54 -8.65 1.09
C ALA A 71 -19.06 -8.69 0.86
N GLU A 72 -19.70 -7.52 0.80
CA GLU A 72 -21.13 -7.33 0.49
C GLU A 72 -21.40 -7.16 -1.02
N GLY A 73 -20.37 -7.25 -1.87
CA GLY A 73 -20.47 -7.13 -3.33
C GLY A 73 -20.36 -5.69 -3.86
N ASN A 74 -20.15 -4.71 -2.99
CA ASN A 74 -20.03 -3.29 -3.34
C ASN A 74 -18.57 -2.95 -3.70
N ILE A 75 -18.19 -3.19 -4.96
CA ILE A 75 -16.83 -2.96 -5.48
C ILE A 75 -16.64 -1.63 -6.22
N TYR A 76 -17.69 -0.80 -6.30
CA TYR A 76 -17.64 0.50 -6.96
C TYR A 76 -17.78 1.64 -5.94
N SER A 77 -17.13 2.76 -6.23
CA SER A 77 -17.21 3.97 -5.41
C SER A 77 -17.10 5.19 -6.30
N SER A 78 -17.89 6.22 -5.98
CA SER A 78 -17.85 7.55 -6.61
C SER A 78 -16.79 8.48 -6.01
N ASP A 79 -16.09 8.03 -4.95
CA ASP A 79 -14.93 8.73 -4.40
C ASP A 79 -13.66 8.19 -5.07
N PHE A 80 -12.92 9.06 -5.77
CA PHE A 80 -11.73 8.69 -6.54
C PHE A 80 -10.71 7.89 -5.71
N LEU A 81 -10.37 8.37 -4.51
CA LEU A 81 -9.38 7.71 -3.66
C LEU A 81 -9.86 6.34 -3.18
N THR A 82 -11.12 6.22 -2.77
CA THR A 82 -11.70 4.93 -2.38
C THR A 82 -11.77 3.97 -3.57
N ASN A 83 -12.10 4.46 -4.77
CA ASN A 83 -12.07 3.67 -6.00
C ASN A 83 -10.65 3.15 -6.29
N ALA A 84 -9.63 4.00 -6.17
CA ALA A 84 -8.23 3.64 -6.35
C ALA A 84 -7.74 2.62 -5.30
N ILE A 85 -8.15 2.78 -4.03
CA ILE A 85 -7.85 1.83 -2.95
C ILE A 85 -8.47 0.46 -3.25
N ILE A 86 -9.75 0.41 -3.65
CA ILE A 86 -10.42 -0.84 -4.02
C ILE A 86 -9.66 -1.53 -5.17
N LYS A 87 -9.35 -0.81 -6.26
CA LYS A 87 -8.60 -1.35 -7.40
C LYS A 87 -7.20 -1.84 -6.98
N THR A 88 -6.50 -1.09 -6.14
CA THR A 88 -5.18 -1.49 -5.58
C THR A 88 -5.28 -2.79 -4.80
N MET A 89 -6.35 -2.97 -4.03
CA MET A 89 -6.62 -4.22 -3.32
C MET A 89 -6.86 -5.42 -4.26
N PHE A 90 -7.13 -5.22 -5.55
CA PHE A 90 -7.26 -6.31 -6.52
C PHE A 90 -6.02 -6.50 -7.40
N TYR A 91 -5.29 -5.44 -7.72
CA TYR A 91 -4.12 -5.52 -8.61
C TYR A 91 -2.81 -5.89 -7.91
N GLY A 92 -2.53 -5.33 -6.72
CA GLY A 92 -1.30 -5.63 -6.01
C GLY A 92 -0.15 -4.77 -6.50
N GLY A 93 1.01 -4.91 -5.87
CA GLY A 93 2.23 -4.22 -6.27
C GLY A 93 2.10 -2.69 -6.19
N PHE A 94 2.84 -2.00 -7.04
CA PHE A 94 2.89 -0.55 -7.15
C PHE A 94 1.85 -0.05 -8.16
N ASN A 95 0.97 0.84 -7.73
CA ASN A 95 -0.16 1.31 -8.52
C ASN A 95 -0.13 2.83 -8.65
N VAL A 96 -0.34 3.33 -9.86
CA VAL A 96 -0.52 4.74 -10.15
C VAL A 96 -1.85 4.93 -10.86
N PHE A 97 -2.71 5.80 -10.34
CA PHE A 97 -4.01 6.11 -10.91
C PHE A 97 -4.14 7.60 -11.20
N ILE A 98 -4.88 7.92 -12.26
CA ILE A 98 -5.38 9.27 -12.52
C ILE A 98 -6.89 9.34 -12.27
N ASN A 99 -7.36 10.52 -11.88
CA ASN A 99 -8.78 10.79 -11.75
C ASN A 99 -9.40 11.16 -13.11
N ARG A 100 -10.38 10.37 -13.55
CA ARG A 100 -11.24 10.70 -14.70
C ARG A 100 -12.69 10.64 -14.24
N ASN A 101 -13.30 11.80 -13.95
CA ASN A 101 -14.69 11.90 -13.49
C ASN A 101 -14.98 11.01 -12.25
N SER A 102 -14.09 11.06 -11.27
CA SER A 102 -14.08 10.23 -10.05
C SER A 102 -13.78 8.74 -10.26
N GLU A 103 -13.53 8.30 -11.48
CA GLU A 103 -13.00 6.98 -11.75
C GLU A 103 -11.48 6.96 -11.59
N ALA A 104 -10.96 5.98 -10.86
CA ALA A 104 -9.52 5.74 -10.78
C ALA A 104 -9.05 4.92 -11.98
N VAL A 105 -8.47 5.57 -12.98
CA VAL A 105 -7.96 4.91 -14.19
C VAL A 105 -6.49 4.56 -13.98
N PRO A 106 -6.10 3.27 -14.07
CA PRO A 106 -4.71 2.87 -13.86
C PRO A 106 -3.81 3.37 -14.98
N VAL A 107 -2.63 3.88 -14.61
CA VAL A 107 -1.56 4.29 -15.52
C VAL A 107 -0.35 3.37 -15.38
N VAL A 108 -0.02 2.96 -14.16
CA VAL A 108 1.05 2.01 -13.85
C VAL A 108 0.51 0.95 -12.92
N LEU A 109 0.78 -0.32 -13.24
CA LEU A 109 0.52 -1.50 -12.42
C LEU A 109 1.78 -2.38 -12.48
N ASP A 110 2.62 -2.30 -11.47
CA ASP A 110 3.93 -2.97 -11.46
C ASP A 110 4.13 -3.85 -10.23
N LEU A 111 4.76 -5.00 -10.41
CA LEU A 111 5.20 -5.83 -9.28
C LEU A 111 6.45 -5.22 -8.64
N ILE A 112 6.54 -5.27 -7.32
CA ILE A 112 7.72 -4.80 -6.60
C ILE A 112 8.70 -5.96 -6.38
N ASN A 113 9.99 -5.77 -6.67
CA ASN A 113 11.02 -6.75 -6.36
C ASN A 113 11.32 -6.75 -4.84
N THR A 114 10.50 -7.49 -4.09
CA THR A 114 10.67 -7.65 -2.64
C THR A 114 11.86 -8.54 -2.27
N SER A 115 12.58 -9.10 -3.25
CA SER A 115 13.85 -9.79 -3.00
C SER A 115 14.99 -8.79 -2.82
N THR A 116 14.97 -7.65 -3.53
CA THR A 116 16.00 -6.59 -3.47
C THR A 116 15.75 -5.57 -2.37
N TYR A 117 14.51 -5.20 -2.08
CA TYR A 117 14.21 -4.08 -1.18
C TYR A 117 13.52 -4.49 0.12
N LYS A 118 13.71 -3.68 1.17
CA LYS A 118 12.95 -3.68 2.41
C LYS A 118 12.29 -2.32 2.60
N PHE A 119 11.08 -2.33 3.17
CA PHE A 119 10.26 -1.13 3.30
C PHE A 119 9.88 -0.93 4.77
N PHE A 120 9.95 0.32 5.22
CA PHE A 120 9.56 0.74 6.55
C PHE A 120 8.77 2.03 6.48
N LEU A 121 7.81 2.21 7.39
CA LEU A 121 7.10 3.46 7.58
C LEU A 121 7.49 4.06 8.93
N GLU A 122 8.02 5.27 8.90
CA GLU A 122 8.25 6.08 10.10
C GLU A 122 7.04 6.98 10.35
N THR A 123 6.35 6.77 11.48
CA THR A 123 5.06 7.44 11.78
C THR A 123 5.14 8.45 12.93
N ASN A 124 6.20 8.45 13.73
CA ASN A 124 6.35 9.33 14.90
C ASN A 124 7.20 10.56 14.51
N ASN A 125 6.80 11.76 14.95
CA ASN A 125 7.53 13.03 14.79
C ASN A 125 7.68 13.59 13.36
N VAL A 126 6.92 13.11 12.38
CA VAL A 126 6.91 13.74 11.06
C VAL A 126 5.93 14.91 11.08
N VAL A 127 6.43 16.12 11.31
CA VAL A 127 5.72 17.34 10.90
C VAL A 127 5.71 17.32 9.38
N ILE A 128 4.62 16.84 8.78
CA ILE A 128 4.45 16.84 7.32
C ILE A 128 4.14 18.29 6.92
N ALA A 129 5.19 19.11 6.80
CA ALA A 129 5.10 20.45 6.22
C ALA A 129 4.91 20.33 4.70
N GLY A 130 3.69 19.96 4.29
CA GLY A 130 3.32 19.73 2.90
C GLY A 130 3.97 18.46 2.33
N PHE A 131 3.16 17.59 1.72
CA PHE A 131 3.71 16.61 0.77
C PHE A 131 3.87 17.36 -0.55
N PRO A 132 5.09 17.57 -1.06
CA PRO A 132 5.27 18.29 -2.31
C PRO A 132 4.57 17.53 -3.44
N SER A 133 3.81 18.24 -4.28
CA SER A 133 3.31 17.63 -5.51
C SER A 133 4.51 17.17 -6.34
N THR A 134 4.48 15.90 -6.70
CA THR A 134 5.53 15.22 -7.48
C THR A 134 5.06 15.04 -8.92
N ARG A 135 5.99 14.69 -9.80
CA ARG A 135 5.72 14.46 -11.22
C ARG A 135 5.36 13.00 -11.46
N LEU A 136 4.47 12.74 -12.42
CA LEU A 136 4.07 11.37 -12.80
C LEU A 136 5.29 10.56 -13.25
N GLU A 137 6.16 11.19 -14.04
CA GLU A 137 7.37 10.58 -14.59
C GLU A 137 8.27 10.04 -13.48
N SER A 138 8.44 10.81 -12.39
CA SER A 138 9.24 10.40 -11.23
C SER A 138 8.69 9.13 -10.57
N TRP A 139 7.35 8.99 -10.49
CA TRP A 139 6.72 7.77 -9.96
C TRP A 139 6.83 6.57 -10.90
N VAL A 140 6.76 6.79 -12.22
CA VAL A 140 6.95 5.74 -13.23
C VAL A 140 8.37 5.19 -13.16
N ILE A 141 9.37 6.07 -13.07
CA ILE A 141 10.77 5.68 -12.94
C ILE A 141 10.98 4.95 -11.60
N PHE A 142 10.41 5.46 -10.51
CA PHE A 142 10.51 4.80 -9.20
C PHE A 142 9.88 3.40 -9.21
N ALA A 143 8.70 3.23 -9.80
CA ALA A 143 8.06 1.93 -9.96
C ALA A 143 8.95 0.96 -10.76
N THR A 144 9.55 1.45 -11.86
CA THR A 144 10.46 0.69 -12.70
C THR A 144 11.69 0.23 -11.92
N ALA A 145 12.30 1.11 -11.13
CA ALA A 145 13.46 0.79 -10.30
C ALA A 145 13.12 -0.24 -9.20
N LEU A 146 11.96 -0.11 -8.58
CA LEU A 146 11.46 -1.07 -7.59
C LEU A 146 11.17 -2.44 -8.20
N ARG A 147 10.67 -2.50 -9.44
CA ARG A 147 10.38 -3.75 -10.16
C ARG A 147 11.64 -4.44 -10.66
N THR A 148 12.57 -3.69 -11.22
CA THR A 148 13.81 -4.23 -11.81
C THR A 148 14.86 -4.56 -10.76
N GLY A 149 14.87 -3.85 -9.63
CA GLY A 149 15.97 -3.92 -8.67
C GLY A 149 17.17 -3.05 -9.05
N ASP A 150 17.03 -2.16 -10.04
CA ASP A 150 18.09 -1.21 -10.43
C ASP A 150 18.29 -0.15 -9.34
N ILE A 151 19.44 -0.24 -8.66
CA ILE A 151 19.77 0.62 -7.52
C ILE A 151 20.11 2.04 -7.94
N GLU A 152 20.73 2.24 -9.10
CA GLU A 152 21.09 3.58 -9.57
C GLU A 152 19.84 4.33 -10.01
N LEU A 153 18.97 3.67 -10.80
CA LEU A 153 17.67 4.23 -11.17
C LEU A 153 16.79 4.52 -9.94
N PHE A 154 16.87 3.67 -8.92
CA PHE A 154 16.15 3.87 -7.66
C PHE A 154 16.60 5.13 -6.92
N LYS A 155 17.91 5.42 -6.90
CA LYS A 155 18.46 6.65 -6.30
C LYS A 155 18.03 7.90 -7.08
N GLU A 156 18.16 7.86 -8.40
CA GLU A 156 17.73 8.97 -9.27
C GLU A 156 16.26 9.30 -9.04
N ALA A 157 15.40 8.27 -9.08
CA ALA A 157 13.97 8.42 -8.84
C ALA A 157 13.66 8.92 -7.42
N CYS A 158 14.41 8.49 -6.40
CA CYS A 158 14.26 8.99 -5.04
C CYS A 158 14.48 10.50 -4.95
N ILE A 159 15.55 11.01 -5.57
CA ILE A 159 15.88 12.44 -5.60
C ILE A 159 14.79 13.22 -6.35
N ASP A 160 14.32 12.69 -7.48
CA ASP A 160 13.26 13.31 -8.28
C ASP A 160 11.93 13.41 -7.54
N LEU A 161 11.65 12.45 -6.66
CA LEU A 161 10.52 12.47 -5.73
C LEU A 161 10.75 13.38 -4.51
N ARG A 162 11.82 14.18 -4.54
CA ARG A 162 12.27 15.05 -3.43
C ARG A 162 12.52 14.26 -2.15
N GLY A 163 12.93 13.00 -2.30
CA GLY A 163 13.35 12.15 -1.21
C GLY A 163 14.75 12.47 -0.73
N GLU A 164 15.07 12.00 0.47
CA GLU A 164 16.39 12.10 1.07
C GLU A 164 17.12 10.75 0.91
N ILE A 165 18.34 10.78 0.38
CA ILE A 165 19.22 9.60 0.35
C ILE A 165 20.22 9.71 1.49
N THR A 166 20.23 8.72 2.38
CA THR A 166 21.23 8.60 3.44
C THR A 166 21.72 7.16 3.53
N ALA A 167 23.03 6.96 3.30
CA ALA A 167 23.66 5.64 3.35
C ALA A 167 22.88 4.59 2.53
N GLU A 168 22.61 4.89 1.25
CA GLU A 168 21.89 4.02 0.29
C GLU A 168 20.39 3.80 0.58
N LYS A 169 19.83 4.49 1.57
CA LYS A 169 18.41 4.41 1.89
C LYS A 169 17.68 5.60 1.29
N CYS A 170 16.59 5.33 0.58
CA CYS A 170 15.68 6.37 0.10
C CYS A 170 14.60 6.63 1.14
N SER A 171 14.39 7.90 1.49
CA SER A 171 13.31 8.34 2.38
C SER A 171 12.40 9.31 1.64
N ILE A 172 11.12 8.96 1.49
CA ILE A 172 10.11 9.79 0.79
C ILE A 172 9.02 10.16 1.79
N ASN A 173 8.63 11.44 1.81
CA ASN A 173 7.50 11.88 2.63
C ASN A 173 6.18 11.42 1.98
N THR A 174 5.28 10.87 2.80
CA THR A 174 3.96 10.38 2.41
C THR A 174 2.90 11.04 3.28
N PRO A 175 1.61 10.96 2.93
CA PRO A 175 0.52 11.40 3.80
C PRO A 175 0.47 10.69 5.17
N TYR A 176 1.12 9.53 5.33
CA TYR A 176 1.08 8.71 6.54
C TYR A 176 2.38 8.76 7.37
N GLY A 177 3.33 9.61 6.99
CA GLY A 177 4.67 9.66 7.59
C GLY A 177 5.74 9.54 6.51
N ARG A 178 6.89 8.96 6.83
CA ARG A 178 8.03 8.85 5.90
C ARG A 178 8.24 7.39 5.49
N LEU A 179 8.10 7.11 4.19
CA LEU A 179 8.44 5.80 3.62
C LEU A 179 9.95 5.71 3.50
N LEU A 180 10.52 4.68 4.09
CA LEU A 180 11.93 4.32 3.98
C LEU A 180 12.04 3.06 3.14
N VAL A 181 12.80 3.14 2.05
CA VAL A 181 13.11 2.00 1.17
C VAL A 181 14.62 1.76 1.22
N ILE A 182 14.99 0.53 1.57
CA ILE A 182 16.37 0.12 1.82
C ILE A 182 16.69 -1.07 0.93
N PRO A 183 17.70 -1.00 0.05
CA PRO A 183 18.19 -2.19 -0.62
C PRO A 183 18.79 -3.14 0.41
N LYS A 184 18.45 -4.43 0.32
CA LYS A 184 18.71 -5.41 1.40
C LYS A 184 20.19 -5.59 1.70
N ASP A 185 21.07 -5.40 0.73
CA ASP A 185 22.52 -5.49 0.93
C ASP A 185 23.04 -4.43 1.90
N TYR A 186 22.32 -3.31 2.04
CA TYR A 186 22.64 -2.22 2.97
C TYR A 186 21.77 -2.26 4.24
N PHE A 187 20.86 -3.23 4.34
CA PHE A 187 19.99 -3.36 5.50
C PHE A 187 20.75 -3.90 6.72
N LYS A 188 20.83 -3.07 7.76
CA LYS A 188 21.36 -3.48 9.07
C LYS A 188 20.21 -3.89 9.98
N LYS A 189 20.34 -5.01 10.71
CA LYS A 189 19.32 -5.50 11.66
C LYS A 189 18.90 -4.44 12.70
N ILE A 190 19.80 -3.51 13.04
CA ILE A 190 19.52 -2.39 13.95
C ILE A 190 18.39 -1.48 13.47
N GLU A 191 18.17 -1.37 12.16
CA GLU A 191 17.06 -0.60 11.59
C GLU A 191 15.71 -1.17 12.02
N ARG A 192 15.60 -2.50 12.17
CA ARG A 192 14.37 -3.17 12.65
C ARG A 192 14.10 -2.92 14.13
N ALA A 193 15.15 -2.65 14.90
CA ALA A 193 15.06 -2.41 16.34
C ALA A 193 14.63 -0.97 16.68
N ARG A 194 14.57 -0.07 15.68
CA ARG A 194 14.11 1.31 15.87
C ARG A 194 12.61 1.31 16.16
N LYS A 195 12.26 1.73 17.38
CA LYS A 195 10.88 1.75 17.89
C LYS A 195 9.89 2.58 17.06
N ASN A 196 10.38 3.44 16.17
CA ASN A 196 9.55 4.34 15.37
C ASN A 196 9.24 3.80 13.96
N TYR A 197 9.77 2.63 13.59
CA TYR A 197 9.60 2.06 12.26
C TYR A 197 8.61 0.90 12.28
N ILE A 198 7.68 0.93 11.34
CA ILE A 198 6.76 -0.17 11.04
C ILE A 198 7.28 -0.85 9.78
N GLU A 199 7.72 -2.11 9.88
CA GLU A 199 8.10 -2.90 8.70
C GLU A 199 6.84 -3.18 7.87
N ILE A 200 6.86 -2.77 6.60
CA ILE A 200 5.79 -3.05 5.64
C ILE A 200 6.33 -3.96 4.54
N VAL A 201 5.54 -4.95 4.15
CA VAL A 201 5.88 -5.86 3.06
C VAL A 201 4.92 -5.58 1.92
N PRO A 202 5.36 -5.06 0.76
CA PRO A 202 4.46 -4.85 -0.36
C PRO A 202 3.81 -6.16 -0.81
N ASP A 203 2.50 -6.12 -1.06
CA ASP A 203 1.72 -7.27 -1.50
C ASP A 203 1.62 -7.30 -3.03
N ASN A 204 2.42 -8.15 -3.67
CA ASN A 204 2.31 -8.39 -5.11
C ASN A 204 1.11 -9.28 -5.50
N ASN A 205 0.34 -9.80 -4.52
CA ASN A 205 -0.81 -10.67 -4.77
C ASN A 205 -1.93 -10.36 -3.75
N PRO A 206 -2.77 -9.36 -4.07
CA PRO A 206 -3.61 -8.68 -3.08
C PRO A 206 -4.89 -9.50 -2.82
N ILE A 207 -6.08 -8.90 -2.61
CA ILE A 207 -7.29 -9.52 -2.01
C ILE A 207 -7.39 -11.02 -2.25
N ARG A 208 -7.46 -11.75 -1.13
CA ARG A 208 -7.61 -13.20 -1.14
C ARG A 208 -9.00 -13.51 -0.66
N HIS A 209 -9.81 -14.06 -1.55
CA HIS A 209 -11.04 -14.73 -1.18
C HIS A 209 -10.74 -16.21 -1.01
N VAL A 210 -10.88 -16.69 0.21
CA VAL A 210 -10.69 -18.11 0.54
C VAL A 210 -12.03 -18.67 0.96
N VAL A 211 -12.58 -19.54 0.12
CA VAL A 211 -13.73 -20.37 0.49
C VAL A 211 -13.18 -21.60 1.19
N LYS A 212 -13.44 -21.73 2.49
CA LYS A 212 -13.16 -23.00 3.16
C LYS A 212 -14.30 -23.94 2.80
N ILE A 213 -14.05 -24.85 1.86
CA ILE A 213 -14.95 -25.98 1.61
C ILE A 213 -14.88 -26.87 2.86
N ASN A 214 -15.91 -26.82 3.68
CA ASN A 214 -16.03 -27.73 4.81
C ASN A 214 -16.42 -29.12 4.29
N ARG A 215 -15.70 -30.13 4.78
CA ARG A 215 -16.14 -31.53 4.79
C ARG A 215 -17.23 -31.71 5.84
#